data_AF-A0A357L1R3-F1
#
_entry.id   AF-A0A357L1R3-F1
#
_cell.length_a   1.000
_cell.length_b   1.000
_cell.length_c   1.000
_cell.angle_alpha   90.00
_cell.angle_beta   90.00
_cell.angle_gamma   90.00
#
_symmetry.space_group_name_H-M   'P 1'
#
loop_
_entity.id
_entity.type
_entity.pdbx_description
1 polymer ?
#
loop_
_entity_poly.entity_id
_entity_poly.type
_entity_poly.pdbx_seq_one_letter_code
_entity_poly.pdbx_strand_id
1 'polypeptide(L)'
;VDLNRSGVALMEIVSKPDMRSAEEAAAYYSKLRTIVRYLGTCDGNMEEGSMRADVNVSVRRPGEKFGTRTETKNVNSIRYVRQVVDYETRRQIEVLERGGVIDQETRLFNVATGETRTMRSKEDAHDYRYFPDPDLLPLELDAAFVERIRASLPELPDAKKRRFMKDYGLSAYDAAVLSQDRDKADYFETVAKGRDGKLAANWVTTELFGALNKAGKDIGQTPITAPMLGKLVELISDGTISGRIAKDVFAIMLEGGGDPAAIV
;
A
#
# COMPACT_ATOMS: atom_id res chain seq x y z
N VAL A 1 -9.17 20.05 -24.37
CA VAL A 1 -9.13 19.93 -22.90
C VAL A 1 -10.28 19.03 -22.50
N ASP A 2 -9.99 17.91 -21.86
CA ASP A 2 -11.01 17.00 -21.30
C ASP A 2 -11.23 17.37 -19.83
N LEU A 3 -12.49 17.58 -19.43
CA LEU A 3 -12.90 18.01 -18.09
C LEU A 3 -13.61 16.90 -17.29
N ASN A 4 -13.63 15.66 -17.77
CA ASN A 4 -14.33 14.55 -17.11
C ASN A 4 -13.87 14.27 -15.66
N ARG A 5 -12.65 14.69 -15.30
CA ARG A 5 -12.11 14.56 -13.93
C ARG A 5 -12.21 15.83 -13.08
N SER A 6 -12.76 16.92 -13.64
CA SER A 6 -12.95 18.17 -12.90
C SER A 6 -14.00 18.00 -11.81
N GLY A 7 -13.74 18.49 -10.61
CA GLY A 7 -14.66 18.42 -9.48
C GLY A 7 -14.73 17.06 -8.76
N VAL A 8 -13.91 16.08 -9.15
CA VAL A 8 -13.79 14.82 -8.39
C VAL A 8 -13.21 15.13 -7.01
N ALA A 9 -13.85 14.59 -5.96
CA ALA A 9 -13.41 14.79 -4.59
C ALA A 9 -12.00 14.22 -4.37
N LEU A 10 -11.14 14.98 -3.70
CA LEU A 10 -9.77 14.61 -3.37
C LEU A 10 -9.51 14.82 -1.88
N MET A 11 -8.60 14.01 -1.33
CA MET A 11 -8.05 14.19 0.00
C MET A 11 -6.56 14.48 -0.14
N GLU A 12 -6.13 15.65 0.31
CA GLU A 12 -4.72 16.00 0.36
C GLU A 12 -4.13 15.61 1.73
N ILE A 13 -3.14 14.71 1.72
CA ILE A 13 -2.49 14.22 2.94
C ILE A 13 -1.03 14.69 2.92
N VAL A 14 -0.73 15.72 3.70
CA VAL A 14 0.61 16.29 3.81
C VAL A 14 1.32 15.71 5.02
N SER A 15 2.39 14.95 4.78
CA SER A 15 3.26 14.44 5.84
C SER A 15 4.16 15.55 6.39
N LYS A 16 4.51 15.46 7.68
CA LYS A 16 5.66 16.20 8.22
C LYS A 16 6.98 15.69 7.60
N PRO A 17 8.06 16.48 7.60
CA PRO A 17 9.37 16.07 7.10
C PRO A 17 10.08 15.15 8.11
N ASP A 18 9.49 13.98 8.41
CA ASP A 18 9.98 13.04 9.41
C ASP A 18 10.71 11.84 8.81
N MET A 19 10.43 11.51 7.54
CA MET A 19 11.12 10.46 6.79
C MET A 19 12.60 10.83 6.56
N ARG A 20 13.50 9.86 6.70
CA ARG A 20 14.97 10.03 6.63
C ARG A 20 15.64 9.16 5.57
N SER A 21 14.91 8.25 4.94
CA SER A 21 15.42 7.42 3.86
C SER A 21 14.36 7.15 2.78
N ALA A 22 14.82 6.65 1.64
CA ALA A 22 13.95 6.24 0.56
C ALA A 22 13.09 5.02 0.96
N GLU A 23 13.63 4.13 1.79
CA GLU A 23 12.91 2.99 2.38
C GLU A 23 11.77 3.46 3.29
N GLU A 24 12.03 4.45 4.16
CA GLU A 24 10.99 5.03 5.02
C GLU A 24 9.90 5.74 4.20
N ALA A 25 10.28 6.48 3.15
CA ALA A 25 9.31 7.12 2.26
C ALA A 25 8.42 6.10 1.54
N ALA A 26 9.01 5.04 1.00
CA ALA A 26 8.26 3.95 0.38
C ALA A 26 7.37 3.22 1.40
N ALA A 27 7.86 2.98 2.62
CA ALA A 27 7.11 2.33 3.69
C ALA A 27 5.92 3.19 4.16
N TYR A 28 6.13 4.49 4.38
CA TYR A 28 5.07 5.44 4.73
C TYR A 28 3.97 5.43 3.67
N TYR A 29 4.36 5.58 2.41
CA TYR A 29 3.40 5.67 1.31
C TYR A 29 2.66 4.35 1.08
N SER A 30 3.34 3.21 1.19
CA SER A 30 2.72 1.87 1.15
C SER A 30 1.75 1.65 2.31
N LYS A 31 2.11 2.13 3.51
CA LYS A 31 1.26 2.03 4.69
C LYS A 31 0.00 2.87 4.56
N LEU A 32 0.15 4.10 4.07
CA LEU A 32 -0.99 5.00 3.79
C LEU A 32 -1.94 4.36 2.78
N ARG A 33 -1.41 3.84 1.67
CA ARG A 33 -2.18 3.09 0.68
C ARG A 33 -2.97 1.94 1.31
N THR A 34 -2.33 1.17 2.19
CA THR A 34 -2.98 0.05 2.88
C THR A 34 -4.13 0.54 3.77
N ILE A 35 -3.93 1.63 4.51
CA ILE A 35 -4.96 2.20 5.39
C ILE A 35 -6.17 2.67 4.58
N VAL A 36 -5.98 3.47 3.53
CA VAL A 36 -7.10 4.01 2.74
C VAL A 36 -7.90 2.92 2.01
N ARG A 37 -7.24 1.83 1.60
CA ARG A 37 -7.90 0.65 1.03
C ARG A 37 -8.72 -0.11 2.08
N TYR A 38 -8.20 -0.26 3.29
CA TYR A 38 -8.95 -0.86 4.40
C TYR A 38 -10.20 -0.04 4.76
N LEU A 39 -10.07 1.29 4.78
CA LEU A 39 -11.18 2.21 5.00
C LEU A 39 -12.21 2.20 3.87
N GLY A 40 -11.84 1.72 2.67
CA GLY A 40 -12.71 1.73 1.49
C GLY A 40 -12.91 3.12 0.90
N THR A 41 -12.10 4.11 1.29
CA THR A 41 -12.24 5.51 0.84
C THR A 41 -11.46 5.79 -0.46
N CYS A 42 -10.52 4.92 -0.84
CA CYS A 42 -9.73 5.00 -2.05
C CYS A 42 -9.23 3.59 -2.43
N ASP A 43 -9.30 3.22 -3.71
CA ASP A 43 -8.80 1.94 -4.22
C ASP A 43 -7.25 1.83 -4.17
N GLY A 44 -6.56 2.97 -4.02
CA GLY A 44 -5.11 3.07 -3.96
C GLY A 44 -4.39 2.71 -5.26
N ASN A 45 -5.09 2.72 -6.40
CA ASN A 45 -4.52 2.43 -7.71
C ASN A 45 -3.76 3.63 -8.30
N MET A 46 -2.45 3.49 -8.34
CA MET A 46 -1.57 4.54 -8.83
C MET A 46 -1.53 4.63 -10.35
N GLU A 47 -1.76 3.53 -11.07
CA GLU A 47 -1.75 3.48 -12.53
C GLU A 47 -2.97 4.24 -13.10
N GLU A 48 -4.12 4.11 -12.43
CA GLU A 48 -5.35 4.85 -12.73
C GLU A 48 -5.34 6.28 -12.14
N GLY A 49 -4.33 6.59 -11.32
CA GLY A 49 -4.11 7.92 -10.74
C GLY A 49 -5.14 8.31 -9.69
N SER A 50 -5.72 7.33 -8.98
CA SER A 50 -6.57 7.54 -7.79
C SER A 50 -5.75 7.87 -6.54
N MET A 51 -4.46 7.49 -6.53
CA MET A 51 -3.48 7.85 -5.50
C MET A 51 -2.23 8.41 -6.17
N ARG A 52 -1.82 9.62 -5.77
CA ARG A 52 -0.69 10.36 -6.36
C ARG A 52 0.23 10.85 -5.26
N ALA A 53 1.49 11.07 -5.61
CA ALA A 53 2.48 11.62 -4.70
C ALA A 53 3.36 12.66 -5.40
N ASP A 54 3.61 13.74 -4.67
CA ASP A 54 4.70 14.67 -4.94
C ASP A 54 5.76 14.47 -3.85
N VAL A 55 7.02 14.29 -4.25
CA VAL A 55 8.11 13.91 -3.34
C VAL A 55 9.00 15.11 -3.07
N ASN A 56 9.07 15.51 -1.81
CA ASN A 56 9.82 16.67 -1.34
C ASN A 56 11.10 16.22 -0.64
N VAL A 57 12.26 16.64 -1.13
CA VAL A 57 13.57 16.21 -0.62
C VAL A 57 14.47 17.41 -0.31
N SER A 58 15.13 17.35 0.83
CA SER A 58 16.23 18.25 1.20
C SER A 58 17.27 17.46 1.98
N VAL A 59 18.56 17.69 1.74
CA VAL A 59 19.65 17.11 2.53
C VAL A 59 20.17 18.11 3.57
N ARG A 60 20.79 17.60 4.64
CA ARG A 60 21.46 18.39 5.69
C ARG A 60 22.56 17.57 6.33
N ARG A 61 23.55 18.22 6.97
CA ARG A 61 24.48 17.51 7.85
C ARG A 61 23.76 17.11 9.16
N PRO A 62 24.21 16.04 9.84
CA PRO A 62 23.65 15.65 11.12
C PRO A 62 23.63 16.81 12.13
N GLY A 63 22.47 17.06 12.75
CA GLY A 63 22.27 18.14 13.73
C GLY A 63 22.00 19.53 13.15
N GLU A 64 22.14 19.74 11.84
CA GLU A 64 21.89 21.04 11.21
C GLU A 64 20.40 21.29 10.92
N LYS A 65 20.08 22.52 10.52
CA LYS A 65 18.73 22.90 10.04
C LYS A 65 18.42 22.18 8.71
N PHE A 66 17.14 22.12 8.35
CA PHE A 66 16.73 21.60 7.04
C PHE A 66 17.33 22.46 5.92
N GLY A 67 17.85 21.81 4.88
CA GLY A 67 18.38 22.46 3.68
C GLY A 67 17.27 22.92 2.73
N THR A 68 17.69 23.45 1.58
CA THR A 68 16.76 23.86 0.53
C THR A 68 16.03 22.65 -0.06
N ARG A 69 14.71 22.76 -0.19
CA ARG A 69 13.82 21.70 -0.68
C ARG A 69 13.73 21.71 -2.20
N THR A 70 13.82 20.53 -2.81
CA THR A 70 13.35 20.27 -4.18
C THR A 70 12.06 19.46 -4.13
N GLU A 71 11.16 19.70 -5.08
CA GLU A 71 9.87 19.04 -5.17
C GLU A 71 9.77 18.29 -6.50
N THR A 72 9.67 16.97 -6.46
CA THR A 72 9.49 16.15 -7.67
C THR A 72 8.02 15.78 -7.81
N LYS A 73 7.39 16.24 -8.90
CA LYS A 73 5.95 16.03 -9.14
C LYS A 73 5.63 14.76 -9.91
N ASN A 74 4.38 14.31 -9.79
CA ASN A 74 3.77 13.23 -10.56
C ASN A 74 4.48 11.87 -10.38
N VAL A 75 4.78 11.51 -9.14
CA VAL A 75 5.45 10.24 -8.82
C VAL A 75 4.41 9.13 -8.65
N ASN A 76 4.16 8.40 -9.74
CA ASN A 76 3.04 7.46 -9.86
C ASN A 76 3.38 5.98 -9.54
N SER A 77 4.44 5.69 -8.78
CA SER A 77 4.59 4.36 -8.15
C SER A 77 5.39 4.41 -6.86
N ILE A 78 5.18 3.47 -5.94
CA ILE A 78 6.00 3.30 -4.72
C ILE A 78 7.48 3.12 -5.08
N ARG A 79 7.77 2.37 -6.16
CA ARG A 79 9.13 2.19 -6.68
C ARG A 79 9.73 3.54 -7.11
N TYR A 80 8.96 4.37 -7.79
CA TYR A 80 9.41 5.68 -8.25
C TYR A 80 9.61 6.65 -7.08
N VAL A 81 8.79 6.58 -6.03
CA VAL A 81 9.04 7.34 -4.80
C VAL A 81 10.43 7.03 -4.26
N ARG A 82 10.78 5.74 -4.13
CA ARG A 82 12.11 5.33 -3.67
C ARG A 82 13.22 5.87 -4.59
N GLN A 83 13.10 5.64 -5.89
CA GLN A 83 14.10 6.08 -6.88
C GLN A 83 14.30 7.59 -6.89
N VAL A 84 13.22 8.37 -6.74
CA VAL A 84 13.29 9.83 -6.65
C VAL A 84 14.05 10.26 -5.42
N VAL A 85 13.75 9.70 -4.25
CA VAL A 85 14.46 10.05 -3.01
C VAL A 85 15.94 9.69 -3.12
N ASP A 86 16.27 8.50 -3.62
CA ASP A 86 17.66 8.05 -3.79
C ASP A 86 18.45 8.91 -4.78
N TYR A 87 17.82 9.29 -5.90
CA TYR A 87 18.45 10.14 -6.90
C TYR A 87 18.66 11.56 -6.36
N GLU A 88 17.60 12.18 -5.81
CA GLU A 88 17.65 13.56 -5.33
C GLU A 88 18.62 13.72 -4.15
N THR A 89 18.67 12.74 -3.24
CA THR A 89 19.61 12.77 -2.12
C THR A 89 21.06 12.81 -2.64
N ARG A 90 21.43 11.90 -3.55
CA ARG A 90 22.78 11.87 -4.15
C ARG A 90 23.09 13.14 -4.93
N ARG A 91 22.16 13.58 -5.78
CA ARG A 91 22.31 14.81 -6.57
C ARG A 91 22.56 16.03 -5.70
N GLN A 92 21.76 16.20 -4.63
CA GLN A 92 21.91 17.36 -3.75
C GLN A 92 23.24 17.31 -2.99
N ILE A 93 23.65 16.14 -2.50
CA ILE A 93 24.95 15.96 -1.85
C ILE A 93 26.10 16.32 -2.81
N GLU A 94 26.11 15.78 -4.03
CA GLU A 94 27.16 16.04 -5.01
C GLU A 94 27.31 17.53 -5.35
N VAL A 95 26.18 18.25 -5.48
CA VAL A 95 26.20 19.71 -5.74
C VAL A 95 26.81 20.46 -4.55
N LEU A 96 26.40 20.13 -3.33
CA LEU A 96 26.87 20.79 -2.11
C LEU A 96 28.36 20.48 -1.83
N GLU A 97 28.81 19.25 -2.08
CA GLU A 97 30.22 18.86 -1.91
C GLU A 97 31.16 19.52 -2.92
N ARG A 98 30.65 19.88 -4.11
CA ARG A 98 31.39 20.68 -5.10
C ARG A 98 31.38 22.18 -4.80
N GLY A 99 30.82 22.60 -3.66
CA GLY A 99 30.69 24.01 -3.27
C GLY A 99 29.56 24.76 -3.97
N GLY A 100 28.65 24.03 -4.65
CA GLY A 100 27.46 24.60 -5.25
C GLY A 100 26.34 24.84 -4.23
N VAL A 101 25.22 25.36 -4.72
CA VAL A 101 24.01 25.62 -3.94
C VAL A 101 22.81 24.88 -4.53
N ILE A 102 21.85 24.50 -3.69
CA ILE A 102 20.59 23.91 -4.13
C ILE A 102 19.56 25.02 -4.26
N ASP A 103 19.02 25.17 -5.47
CA ASP A 103 17.87 26.02 -5.72
C ASP A 103 16.57 25.31 -5.36
N GLN A 104 15.62 26.06 -4.81
CA GLN A 104 14.27 25.55 -4.63
C GLN A 104 13.57 25.53 -5.99
N GLU A 105 13.30 24.34 -6.50
CA GLU A 105 12.76 24.11 -7.84
C GLU A 105 11.76 22.95 -7.84
N THR A 106 10.88 22.97 -8.84
CA THR A 106 10.02 21.82 -9.16
C THR A 106 10.72 20.97 -10.20
N ARG A 107 10.72 19.65 -10.02
CA ARG A 107 11.37 18.67 -10.87
C ARG A 107 10.35 17.64 -11.36
N LEU A 108 10.68 16.99 -12.46
CA LEU A 108 9.96 15.84 -13.01
C LEU A 108 10.84 14.60 -12.95
N PHE A 109 10.25 13.45 -12.69
CA PHE A 109 10.94 12.17 -12.74
C PHE A 109 10.84 11.55 -14.13
N ASN A 110 11.98 11.21 -14.73
CA ASN A 110 12.03 10.45 -15.98
C ASN A 110 12.19 8.96 -15.65
N VAL A 111 11.12 8.19 -15.86
CA VAL A 111 11.09 6.75 -15.58
C VAL A 111 12.11 5.97 -16.42
N ALA A 112 12.39 6.39 -17.65
CA ALA A 112 13.30 5.69 -18.55
C ALA A 112 14.76 5.83 -18.12
N THR A 113 15.16 7.00 -17.61
CA THR A 113 16.53 7.24 -17.15
C THR A 113 16.72 7.06 -15.65
N GLY A 114 15.63 7.10 -14.86
CA GLY A 114 15.68 7.09 -13.40
C GLY A 114 16.20 8.41 -12.81
N GLU A 115 16.16 9.50 -13.58
CA GLU A 115 16.70 10.80 -13.20
C GLU A 115 15.58 11.82 -12.98
N THR A 116 15.85 12.83 -12.16
CA THR A 116 14.99 14.01 -12.08
C THR A 116 15.50 15.12 -13.01
N ARG A 117 14.59 15.89 -13.59
CA ARG A 117 14.92 17.06 -14.42
C ARG A 117 14.17 18.28 -13.92
N THR A 118 14.84 19.43 -13.92
CA THR A 118 14.22 20.71 -13.59
C THR A 118 13.06 20.98 -14.55
N MET A 119 11.88 21.21 -14.01
CA MET A 119 10.82 21.91 -14.73
C MET A 119 11.19 23.39 -14.67
N ARG A 120 11.20 24.09 -15.81
CA ARG A 120 11.43 25.53 -16.04
C ARG A 120 11.74 26.36 -14.76
N SER A 121 12.90 27.03 -14.72
CA SER A 121 13.29 27.93 -13.62
C SER A 121 12.20 28.97 -13.32
N LYS A 122 11.79 29.05 -12.05
CA LYS A 122 10.74 29.92 -11.48
C LYS A 122 10.44 31.21 -12.26
N GLU A 123 9.19 31.32 -12.74
CA GLU A 123 8.39 32.50 -12.40
C GLU A 123 7.92 32.31 -10.95
N ASP A 124 7.72 33.41 -10.22
CA ASP A 124 7.56 33.53 -8.76
C ASP A 124 6.69 32.46 -8.07
N ALA A 125 6.96 32.22 -6.77
CA ALA A 125 6.07 31.43 -5.93
C ALA A 125 4.63 31.91 -6.11
N HIS A 126 3.75 31.03 -6.60
CA HIS A 126 2.40 31.43 -6.98
C HIS A 126 1.65 31.96 -5.75
N ASP A 127 1.30 33.24 -5.79
CA ASP A 127 0.33 33.80 -4.85
C ASP A 127 -1.04 33.23 -5.20
N TYR A 128 -1.42 32.16 -4.49
CA TYR A 128 -2.70 31.50 -4.64
C TYR A 128 -3.89 32.37 -4.17
N ARG A 129 -3.62 33.52 -3.52
CA ARG A 129 -4.64 34.47 -3.03
C ARG A 129 -5.74 33.75 -2.26
N TYR A 130 -5.36 32.87 -1.33
CA TYR A 130 -6.31 32.08 -0.55
C TYR A 130 -7.29 33.00 0.20
N PHE A 131 -8.58 32.74 0.04
CA PHE A 131 -9.66 33.32 0.84
C PHE A 131 -10.77 32.28 1.02
N PRO A 132 -11.59 32.36 2.08
CA PRO A 132 -12.74 31.48 2.24
C PRO A 132 -13.68 31.62 1.04
N ASP A 133 -14.10 30.48 0.49
CA ASP A 133 -15.04 30.46 -0.62
C ASP A 133 -16.37 31.10 -0.18
N PRO A 134 -16.80 32.23 -0.78
CA PRO A 134 -17.99 32.95 -0.35
C PRO A 134 -19.29 32.23 -0.69
N ASP A 135 -19.24 31.26 -1.61
CA ASP A 135 -20.39 30.45 -2.01
C ASP A 135 -20.62 29.26 -1.06
N LEU A 136 -19.65 28.96 -0.18
CA LEU A 136 -19.71 27.85 0.77
C LEU A 136 -19.72 28.34 2.21
N LEU A 137 -20.77 27.95 2.95
CA LEU A 137 -20.80 28.14 4.40
C LEU A 137 -19.73 27.26 5.08
N PRO A 138 -19.22 27.66 6.25
CA PRO A 138 -18.32 26.83 7.03
C PRO A 138 -18.87 25.43 7.27
N LEU A 139 -18.02 24.41 7.09
CA LEU A 139 -18.37 23.02 7.38
C LEU A 139 -18.25 22.75 8.88
N GLU A 140 -19.39 22.53 9.55
CA GLU A 140 -19.44 22.15 10.96
C GLU A 140 -19.62 20.64 11.12
N LEU A 141 -18.67 19.98 11.78
CA LEU A 141 -18.70 18.55 12.08
C LEU A 141 -18.81 18.37 13.59
N ASP A 142 -19.98 17.99 14.08
CA ASP A 142 -20.21 17.80 15.51
C ASP A 142 -19.57 16.51 16.06
N ALA A 143 -19.48 16.40 17.38
CA ALA A 143 -18.91 15.23 18.03
C ALA A 143 -19.70 13.94 17.72
N ALA A 144 -21.02 14.03 17.54
CA ALA A 144 -21.87 12.88 17.24
C ALA A 144 -21.56 12.30 15.84
N PHE A 145 -21.27 13.16 14.86
CA PHE A 145 -20.82 12.79 13.53
C PHE A 145 -19.49 12.03 13.59
N VAL A 146 -18.51 12.56 14.35
CA VAL A 146 -17.20 11.93 14.53
C VAL A 146 -17.33 10.56 15.19
N GLU A 147 -18.13 10.45 16.26
CA GLU A 147 -18.32 9.18 16.96
C GLU A 147 -19.06 8.14 16.11
N ARG A 148 -20.01 8.58 15.28
CA ARG A 148 -20.65 7.68 14.30
C ARG A 148 -19.64 7.12 13.31
N ILE A 149 -18.75 7.95 12.76
CA ILE A 149 -17.69 7.48 11.87
C ILE A 149 -16.75 6.54 12.62
N ARG A 150 -16.30 6.91 13.83
CA ARG A 150 -15.43 6.08 14.67
C ARG A 150 -16.01 4.69 14.88
N ALA A 151 -17.30 4.59 15.19
CA ALA A 151 -17.99 3.32 15.41
C ALA A 151 -18.10 2.46 14.13
N SER A 152 -18.09 3.09 12.95
CA SER A 152 -18.12 2.40 11.64
C SER A 152 -16.75 1.99 11.11
N LEU A 153 -15.65 2.40 11.76
CA LEU A 153 -14.31 2.10 11.26
C LEU A 153 -14.05 0.59 11.25
N PRO A 154 -13.54 0.03 10.13
CA PRO A 154 -13.13 -1.35 10.09
C PRO A 154 -11.88 -1.58 10.94
N GLU A 155 -11.60 -2.84 11.25
CA GLU A 155 -10.33 -3.21 11.87
C GLU A 155 -9.16 -2.84 10.95
N LEU A 156 -8.33 -1.89 11.38
CA LEU A 156 -7.20 -1.41 10.60
C LEU A 156 -6.05 -2.44 10.54
N PRO A 157 -5.15 -2.34 9.54
CA PRO A 157 -4.13 -3.37 9.27
C PRO A 157 -3.23 -3.72 10.46
N ASP A 158 -2.83 -2.74 11.28
CA ASP A 158 -1.95 -3.03 12.43
C ASP A 158 -2.68 -3.71 13.58
N ALA A 159 -3.96 -3.36 13.78
CA ALA A 159 -4.79 -4.05 14.75
C ALA A 159 -5.02 -5.50 14.29
N LYS A 160 -5.38 -5.67 13.01
CA LYS A 160 -5.58 -6.99 12.39
C LYS A 160 -4.30 -7.84 12.43
N LYS A 161 -3.13 -7.27 12.12
CA LYS A 161 -1.82 -7.94 12.26
C LYS A 161 -1.59 -8.45 13.69
N ARG A 162 -1.78 -7.59 14.70
CA ARG A 162 -1.61 -7.98 16.11
C ARG A 162 -2.58 -9.08 16.51
N ARG A 163 -3.84 -8.99 16.06
CA ARG A 163 -4.85 -10.02 16.28
C ARG A 163 -4.45 -11.33 15.63
N PHE A 164 -3.94 -11.31 14.39
CA PHE A 164 -3.49 -12.53 13.70
C PHE A 164 -2.33 -13.22 14.43
N MET A 165 -1.39 -12.46 14.97
CA MET A 165 -0.32 -13.02 15.79
C MET A 165 -0.86 -13.66 17.07
N LYS A 166 -1.83 -13.01 17.74
CA LYS A 166 -2.40 -13.47 19.00
C LYS A 166 -3.33 -14.68 18.83
N ASP A 167 -4.30 -14.57 17.93
CA ASP A 167 -5.43 -15.49 17.84
C ASP A 167 -5.13 -16.71 16.96
N TYR A 168 -4.23 -16.56 15.97
CA TYR A 168 -3.81 -17.64 15.06
C TYR A 168 -2.36 -18.10 15.27
N GLY A 169 -1.66 -17.52 16.25
CA GLY A 169 -0.27 -17.89 16.59
C GLY A 169 0.74 -17.61 15.48
N LEU A 170 0.45 -16.64 14.60
CA LEU A 170 1.29 -16.34 13.45
C LEU A 170 2.57 -15.58 13.83
N SER A 171 3.60 -15.77 13.00
CA SER A 171 4.78 -14.91 13.07
C SER A 171 4.43 -13.46 12.69
N ALA A 172 5.26 -12.51 13.12
CA ALA A 172 5.08 -11.11 12.73
C ALA A 172 5.20 -10.90 11.21
N TYR A 173 5.91 -11.80 10.51
CA TYR A 173 6.05 -11.78 9.06
C TYR A 173 4.77 -12.26 8.38
N ASP A 174 4.27 -13.45 8.73
CA ASP A 174 3.05 -14.01 8.11
C ASP A 174 1.84 -13.11 8.36
N ALA A 175 1.70 -12.62 9.59
CA ALA A 175 0.63 -11.68 9.94
C ALA A 175 0.73 -10.37 9.14
N ALA A 176 1.94 -9.89 8.83
CA ALA A 176 2.11 -8.71 8.01
C ALA A 176 1.71 -8.97 6.55
N VAL A 177 2.15 -10.08 5.96
CA VAL A 177 1.79 -10.46 4.58
C VAL A 177 0.27 -10.59 4.42
N LEU A 178 -0.39 -11.24 5.37
CA LEU A 178 -1.83 -11.46 5.32
C LEU A 178 -2.65 -10.17 5.55
N SER A 179 -2.15 -9.22 6.33
CA SER A 179 -2.85 -7.96 6.63
C SER A 179 -2.53 -6.80 5.67
N GLN A 180 -1.66 -7.01 4.66
CA GLN A 180 -1.33 -6.00 3.65
C GLN A 180 -2.49 -5.65 2.72
N ASP A 181 -3.47 -6.52 2.59
CA ASP A 181 -4.64 -6.32 1.76
C ASP A 181 -5.86 -6.86 2.50
N ARG A 182 -6.99 -6.15 2.41
CA ARG A 182 -8.20 -6.51 3.15
C ARG A 182 -8.79 -7.81 2.63
N ASP A 183 -8.83 -8.00 1.31
CA ASP A 183 -9.43 -9.18 0.69
C ASP A 183 -8.59 -10.42 0.99
N LYS A 184 -7.26 -10.27 1.01
CA LYS A 184 -6.33 -11.32 1.44
C LYS A 184 -6.53 -11.70 2.91
N ALA A 185 -6.71 -10.70 3.77
CA ALA A 185 -6.91 -10.91 5.19
C ALA A 185 -8.24 -11.63 5.45
N ASP A 186 -9.33 -11.17 4.82
CA ASP A 186 -10.68 -11.73 4.97
C ASP A 186 -10.75 -13.17 4.40
N TYR A 187 -10.03 -13.44 3.29
CA TYR A 187 -9.85 -14.78 2.74
C TYR A 187 -9.17 -15.70 3.77
N PHE A 188 -8.02 -15.27 4.32
CA PHE A 188 -7.30 -16.06 5.32
C PHE A 188 -8.13 -16.34 6.58
N GLU A 189 -8.85 -15.34 7.11
CA GLU A 189 -9.69 -15.56 8.29
C GLU A 189 -10.75 -16.64 8.06
N THR A 190 -11.31 -16.67 6.85
CA THR A 190 -12.27 -17.70 6.46
C THR A 190 -11.63 -19.09 6.38
N VAL A 191 -10.42 -19.19 5.83
CA VAL A 191 -9.64 -20.45 5.79
C VAL A 191 -9.30 -20.91 7.21
N ALA A 192 -8.79 -20.02 8.05
CA ALA A 192 -8.30 -20.33 9.38
C ALA A 192 -9.42 -20.53 10.43
N LYS A 193 -10.67 -20.19 10.11
CA LYS A 193 -11.80 -20.28 11.06
C LYS A 193 -11.99 -21.71 11.56
N GLY A 194 -11.67 -21.93 12.85
CA GLY A 194 -11.78 -23.23 13.51
C GLY A 194 -10.69 -24.24 13.14
N ARG A 195 -9.59 -23.79 12.51
CA ARG A 195 -8.50 -24.64 12.00
C ARG A 195 -7.15 -24.19 12.53
N ASP A 196 -6.09 -24.96 12.26
CA ASP A 196 -4.73 -24.56 12.58
C ASP A 196 -4.36 -23.29 11.78
N GLY A 197 -4.18 -22.19 12.51
CA GLY A 197 -3.89 -20.89 11.91
C GLY A 197 -2.55 -20.84 11.17
N LYS A 198 -1.52 -21.55 11.64
CA LYS A 198 -0.20 -21.58 11.00
C LYS A 198 -0.24 -22.39 9.71
N LEU A 199 -0.91 -23.53 9.72
CA LEU A 199 -1.11 -24.35 8.53
C LEU A 199 -1.93 -23.57 7.49
N ALA A 200 -3.04 -22.96 7.90
CA ALA A 200 -3.85 -22.10 7.03
C ALA A 200 -3.03 -20.95 6.44
N ALA A 201 -2.24 -20.25 7.27
CA ALA A 201 -1.40 -19.16 6.79
C ALA A 201 -0.38 -19.64 5.77
N ASN A 202 0.29 -20.77 6.01
CA ASN A 202 1.26 -21.35 5.08
C ASN A 202 0.64 -21.66 3.71
N TRP A 203 -0.52 -22.32 3.68
CA TRP A 203 -1.24 -22.64 2.44
C TRP A 203 -1.72 -21.38 1.70
N VAL A 204 -2.18 -20.37 2.43
CA VAL A 204 -2.60 -19.10 1.81
C VAL A 204 -1.41 -18.34 1.25
N THR A 205 -0.34 -18.14 2.03
CA THR A 205 0.78 -17.27 1.63
C THR A 205 1.75 -17.94 0.65
N THR A 206 2.02 -19.23 0.82
CA THR A 206 3.03 -19.93 0.01
C THR A 206 2.42 -20.52 -1.24
N GLU A 207 1.34 -21.31 -1.09
CA GLU A 207 0.77 -22.07 -2.21
C GLU A 207 -0.21 -21.20 -3.02
N LEU A 208 -1.24 -20.62 -2.38
CA LEU A 208 -2.24 -19.82 -3.08
C LEU A 208 -1.68 -18.51 -3.64
N PHE A 209 -1.07 -17.66 -2.81
CA PHE A 209 -0.50 -16.40 -3.32
C PHE A 209 0.65 -16.66 -4.29
N GLY A 210 1.45 -17.70 -4.09
CA GLY A 210 2.47 -18.12 -5.04
C GLY A 210 1.90 -18.44 -6.42
N ALA A 211 0.83 -19.25 -6.47
CA ALA A 211 0.14 -19.60 -7.71
C ALA A 211 -0.49 -18.39 -8.40
N LEU A 212 -1.16 -17.53 -7.62
CA LEU A 212 -1.81 -16.31 -8.15
C LEU A 212 -0.79 -15.32 -8.71
N ASN A 213 0.32 -15.09 -7.99
CA ASN A 213 1.40 -14.23 -8.46
C ASN A 213 2.00 -14.76 -9.78
N LYS A 214 2.21 -16.08 -9.91
CA LYS A 214 2.70 -16.70 -11.14
C LYS A 214 1.72 -16.53 -12.32
N ALA A 215 0.42 -16.53 -12.03
CA ALA A 215 -0.63 -16.33 -13.01
C ALA A 215 -0.96 -14.85 -13.27
N GLY A 216 -0.35 -13.90 -12.53
CA GLY A 216 -0.69 -12.48 -12.60
C GLY A 216 -2.13 -12.18 -12.17
N LYS A 217 -2.69 -12.97 -11.25
CA LYS A 217 -4.07 -12.87 -10.75
C LYS A 217 -4.12 -12.35 -9.32
N ASP A 218 -5.20 -11.67 -8.96
CA ASP A 218 -5.48 -11.30 -7.57
C ASP A 218 -6.34 -12.37 -6.86
N ILE A 219 -6.47 -12.26 -5.54
CA ILE A 219 -7.26 -13.14 -4.68
C ILE A 219 -8.75 -13.16 -5.07
N GLY A 220 -9.27 -12.08 -5.66
CA GLY A 220 -10.63 -12.07 -6.19
C GLY A 220 -10.82 -12.92 -7.46
N GLN A 221 -9.73 -13.37 -8.09
CA GLN A 221 -9.74 -14.10 -9.37
C GLN A 221 -9.36 -15.58 -9.22
N THR A 222 -9.19 -16.07 -7.99
CA THR A 222 -8.91 -17.49 -7.76
C THR A 222 -10.17 -18.35 -7.97
N PRO A 223 -10.08 -19.53 -8.60
CA PRO A 223 -11.18 -20.49 -8.61
C PRO A 223 -11.36 -21.18 -7.26
N ILE A 224 -10.38 -21.08 -6.36
CA ILE A 224 -10.42 -21.70 -5.03
C ILE A 224 -11.06 -20.74 -4.05
N THR A 225 -12.31 -21.01 -3.64
CA THR A 225 -12.96 -20.23 -2.58
C THR A 225 -12.29 -20.49 -1.22
N ALA A 226 -12.33 -19.51 -0.31
CA ALA A 226 -11.75 -19.67 1.02
C ALA A 226 -12.31 -20.89 1.80
N PRO A 227 -13.62 -21.20 1.76
CA PRO A 227 -14.14 -22.43 2.35
C PRO A 227 -13.55 -23.71 1.74
N MET A 228 -13.30 -23.73 0.42
CA MET A 228 -12.68 -24.89 -0.25
C MET A 228 -11.25 -25.10 0.24
N LEU A 229 -10.44 -24.03 0.34
CA LEU A 229 -9.09 -24.16 0.88
C LEU A 229 -9.12 -24.56 2.37
N GLY A 230 -10.09 -24.05 3.13
CA GLY A 230 -10.32 -24.49 4.52
C GLY A 230 -10.56 -25.99 4.64
N LYS A 231 -11.39 -26.58 3.75
CA LYS A 231 -11.61 -28.03 3.69
C LYS A 231 -10.32 -28.80 3.37
N LEU A 232 -9.49 -28.31 2.45
CA LEU A 232 -8.19 -28.93 2.17
C LEU A 232 -7.30 -28.93 3.42
N VAL A 233 -7.24 -27.82 4.14
CA VAL A 233 -6.47 -27.71 5.40
C VAL A 233 -7.01 -28.68 6.47
N GLU A 234 -8.32 -28.91 6.51
CA GLU A 234 -8.97 -29.84 7.42
C GLU A 234 -8.58 -31.30 7.14
N LEU A 235 -8.61 -31.73 5.86
CA LEU A 235 -8.18 -33.07 5.43
C LEU A 235 -6.69 -33.35 5.70
N ILE A 236 -5.86 -32.30 5.75
CA ILE A 236 -4.45 -32.43 6.17
C ILE A 236 -4.36 -32.58 7.69
N SER A 237 -5.16 -31.80 8.42
CA SER A 237 -5.11 -31.72 9.89
C SER A 237 -5.65 -32.99 10.55
N ASP A 238 -6.65 -33.64 9.95
CA ASP A 238 -7.21 -34.92 10.44
C ASP A 238 -6.42 -36.16 9.97
N GLY A 239 -5.41 -35.96 9.12
CA GLY A 239 -4.54 -37.02 8.61
C GLY A 239 -5.11 -37.83 7.44
N THR A 240 -6.27 -37.43 6.89
CA THR A 240 -6.87 -38.08 5.71
C THR A 240 -5.92 -38.05 4.51
N ILE A 241 -5.22 -36.93 4.33
CA ILE A 241 -4.20 -36.78 3.28
C ILE A 241 -2.87 -36.25 3.83
N SER A 242 -1.78 -36.71 3.22
CA SER A 242 -0.46 -36.14 3.48
C SER A 242 -0.30 -34.78 2.80
N GLY A 243 0.64 -33.95 3.28
CA GLY A 243 0.96 -32.67 2.64
C GLY A 243 1.41 -32.80 1.18
N ARG A 244 1.94 -33.96 0.76
CA ARG A 244 2.26 -34.23 -0.64
C ARG A 244 1.00 -34.39 -1.48
N ILE A 245 0.06 -35.23 -1.03
CA ILE A 245 -1.24 -35.45 -1.70
C ILE A 245 -2.02 -34.13 -1.75
N ALA A 246 -1.97 -33.33 -0.69
CA ALA A 246 -2.63 -32.04 -0.65
C ALA A 246 -2.15 -31.09 -1.76
N LYS A 247 -0.87 -31.14 -2.16
CA LYS A 247 -0.36 -30.33 -3.28
C LYS A 247 -0.93 -30.78 -4.61
N ASP A 248 -1.08 -32.08 -4.80
CA ASP A 248 -1.69 -32.65 -6.00
C ASP A 248 -3.18 -32.27 -6.08
N VAL A 249 -3.92 -32.38 -4.97
CA VAL A 249 -5.32 -31.93 -4.86
C VAL A 249 -5.44 -30.43 -5.12
N PHE A 250 -4.56 -29.62 -4.51
CA PHE A 250 -4.54 -28.17 -4.70
C PHE A 250 -4.32 -27.77 -6.16
N ALA A 251 -3.44 -28.46 -6.89
CA ALA A 251 -3.23 -28.23 -8.32
C ALA A 251 -4.52 -28.47 -9.13
N ILE A 252 -5.25 -29.54 -8.84
CA ILE A 252 -6.53 -29.85 -9.48
C ILE A 252 -7.59 -28.78 -9.11
N MET A 253 -7.63 -28.33 -7.86
CA MET A 253 -8.53 -27.25 -7.43
C MET A 253 -8.25 -25.93 -8.19
N LEU A 254 -6.97 -25.61 -8.45
CA LEU A 254 -6.58 -24.43 -9.23
C LEU A 254 -7.05 -24.49 -10.68
N GLU A 255 -7.19 -25.69 -11.24
CA GLU A 255 -7.73 -25.92 -12.59
C GLU A 255 -9.27 -25.92 -12.63
N GLY A 256 -9.92 -25.73 -11.48
CA GLY A 256 -11.38 -25.69 -11.36
C GLY A 256 -12.01 -27.04 -10.99
N GLY A 257 -11.22 -28.00 -10.50
CA GLY A 257 -11.70 -29.33 -10.09
C GLY A 257 -12.67 -29.34 -8.90
N GLY A 258 -12.89 -28.21 -8.22
CA GLY A 258 -13.92 -28.07 -7.21
C GLY A 258 -13.51 -28.57 -5.82
N ASP A 259 -14.44 -29.21 -5.11
CA ASP A 259 -14.32 -29.56 -3.69
C ASP A 259 -13.16 -30.54 -3.44
N PRO A 260 -12.19 -30.22 -2.54
CA PRO A 260 -11.06 -31.11 -2.26
C PRO A 260 -11.48 -32.49 -1.77
N ALA A 261 -12.58 -32.62 -1.03
CA ALA A 261 -13.06 -33.91 -0.53
C ALA A 261 -13.62 -34.81 -1.63
N ALA A 262 -13.99 -34.26 -2.79
CA ALA A 262 -14.42 -35.04 -3.95
C ALA A 262 -13.24 -35.41 -4.88
N ILE A 263 -12.11 -34.71 -4.75
CA ILE A 263 -10.88 -34.97 -5.51
C ILE A 263 -10.06 -36.11 -4.86
N VAL A 264 -10.06 -36.17 -3.53
CA VAL A 264 -9.45 -37.24 -2.72
C VAL A 264 -10.24 -38.54 -2.84
#